data_AF-A0A972F3N6-F1
#
_entry.id   AF-A0A972F3N6-F1
#
_cell.length_a   1.000
_cell.length_b   1.000
_cell.length_c   1.000
_cell.angle_alpha   90.00
_cell.angle_beta   90.00
_cell.angle_gamma   90.00
#
_symmetry.space_group_name_H-M   'P 1'
#
loop_
_entity.id
_entity.type
_entity.pdbx_description
1 polymer ?
#
loop_
_entity_poly.entity_id
_entity_poly.type
_entity_poly.pdbx_seq_one_letter_code
_entity_poly.pdbx_strand_id
1 'polypeptide(L)'
;MEFNLIEKQWIPVKRKDGTLDMIAPHEVTERFSENPVVSLNAPRPDFNGALIQFLIGLVQTVAAPQNASEWQRKLKQPPTPDELLAAFMSVRHAFELVCSKKRFLQSFEELTGADLLPIERLLIDAPKQNALDLNKDHFVKRGVVKSMCPSCCATALFAAQTNSPAGGPGFRTSLRGGGPLTTLVAGDGIFTTLWHLIWLNVLENNKFLNLCNSRLRRPSQQFPWRAVLKSSVSE
;
A
#
# COMPACT_ATOMS: atom_id res chain seq x y z
N MET A 1 -18.51 12.04 -1.58
CA MET A 1 -17.18 12.46 -1.10
C MET A 1 -16.16 11.62 -1.83
N GLU A 2 -15.22 12.26 -2.54
CA GLU A 2 -14.12 11.56 -3.24
C GLU A 2 -12.88 11.49 -2.33
N PHE A 3 -12.17 10.36 -2.37
CA PHE A 3 -10.95 10.15 -1.58
C PHE A 3 -9.88 9.49 -2.44
N ASN A 4 -8.93 10.29 -2.92
CA ASN A 4 -7.84 9.83 -3.77
C ASN A 4 -6.54 9.66 -2.96
N LEU A 5 -5.91 8.48 -3.07
CA LEU A 5 -4.72 8.15 -2.26
C LEU A 5 -3.43 8.83 -2.76
N ILE A 6 -3.43 9.49 -3.93
CA ILE A 6 -2.28 10.28 -4.41
C ILE A 6 -2.32 11.71 -3.86
N GLU A 7 -3.52 12.30 -3.78
CA GLU A 7 -3.70 13.73 -3.51
C GLU A 7 -4.00 14.03 -2.03
N LYS A 8 -4.61 13.09 -1.30
CA LYS A 8 -5.00 13.31 0.10
C LYS A 8 -3.85 13.06 1.04
N GLN A 9 -3.79 13.84 2.11
CA GLN A 9 -2.95 13.55 3.27
C GLN A 9 -3.59 12.45 4.10
N TRP A 10 -3.06 11.22 3.99
CA TRP A 10 -3.68 10.03 4.59
C TRP A 10 -2.68 9.08 5.25
N ILE A 11 -1.38 9.33 5.08
CA ILE A 11 -0.31 8.48 5.60
C ILE A 11 0.23 9.11 6.90
N PRO A 12 0.02 8.48 8.06
CA PRO A 12 0.53 8.98 9.33
C PRO A 12 2.04 8.78 9.41
N VAL A 13 2.75 9.82 9.83
CA VAL A 13 4.21 9.83 9.92
C VAL A 13 4.71 10.53 11.18
N LYS A 14 6.00 10.32 11.46
CA LYS A 14 6.75 11.05 12.47
C LYS A 14 7.94 11.74 11.80
N ARG A 15 8.12 13.02 12.11
CA ARG A 15 9.25 13.83 11.65
C ARG A 15 10.43 13.76 12.63
N LYS A 16 11.59 14.23 12.21
CA LYS A 16 12.85 14.18 12.97
C LYS A 16 12.74 14.85 14.34
N ASP A 17 12.03 15.97 14.43
CA ASP A 17 11.76 16.68 15.69
C ASP A 17 10.74 15.98 16.62
N GLY A 18 10.16 14.86 16.16
CA GLY A 18 9.14 14.11 16.89
C GLY A 18 7.71 14.51 16.57
N THR A 19 7.49 15.54 15.74
CA THR A 19 6.16 15.95 15.30
C THR A 19 5.44 14.80 14.60
N LEU A 20 4.20 14.56 15.00
CA LEU A 20 3.30 13.62 14.34
C LEU A 20 2.52 14.38 13.27
N ASP A 21 2.44 13.80 12.08
CA ASP A 21 1.90 14.46 10.91
C ASP A 21 1.15 13.49 10.00
N MET A 22 0.39 14.03 9.06
CA MET A 22 -0.31 13.28 8.01
C MET A 22 0.14 13.80 6.64
N ILE A 23 0.71 12.92 5.83
CA ILE A 23 1.23 13.29 4.51
C ILE A 23 0.47 12.60 3.38
N ALA A 24 0.46 13.22 2.21
CA ALA A 24 0.22 12.58 0.94
C ALA A 24 1.49 11.83 0.49
N PRO A 25 1.40 10.82 -0.40
CA PRO A 25 2.59 10.06 -0.80
C PRO A 25 3.72 10.92 -1.37
N HIS A 26 3.40 11.99 -2.08
CA HIS A 26 4.39 12.88 -2.69
C HIS A 26 5.10 13.79 -1.68
N GLU A 27 4.52 14.00 -0.49
CA GLU A 27 5.08 14.84 0.57
C GLU A 27 6.12 14.10 1.45
N VAL A 28 6.47 12.85 1.11
CA VAL A 28 7.48 12.08 1.86
C VAL A 28 8.87 12.73 1.86
N THR A 29 9.15 13.58 0.87
CA THR A 29 10.39 14.38 0.76
C THR A 29 10.19 15.83 1.19
N GLU A 30 9.02 16.19 1.73
CA GLU A 30 8.75 17.54 2.20
C GLU A 30 9.63 17.88 3.42
N ARG A 31 10.22 19.09 3.42
CA ARG A 31 11.13 19.59 4.46
C ARG A 31 12.34 18.66 4.72
N PHE A 32 12.80 17.95 3.69
CA PHE A 32 13.84 16.92 3.82
C PHE A 32 15.14 17.41 4.51
N SER A 33 15.58 18.63 4.21
CA SER A 33 16.81 19.21 4.79
C SER A 33 16.62 19.75 6.21
N GLU A 34 15.39 20.07 6.60
CA GLU A 34 15.09 20.79 7.85
C GLU A 34 14.49 19.86 8.91
N ASN A 35 13.39 19.19 8.57
CA ASN A 35 12.64 18.30 9.45
C ASN A 35 12.05 17.13 8.65
N PRO A 36 12.92 16.22 8.15
CA PRO A 36 12.49 15.12 7.29
C PRO A 36 11.53 14.18 8.02
N VAL A 37 10.73 13.48 7.23
CA VAL A 37 9.98 12.31 7.71
C VAL A 37 10.96 11.18 8.02
N VAL A 38 10.94 10.68 9.25
CA VAL A 38 11.88 9.62 9.71
C VAL A 38 11.21 8.26 9.83
N SER A 39 9.90 8.21 10.09
CA SER A 39 9.18 6.93 10.15
C SER A 39 7.69 7.10 9.84
N LEU A 40 7.04 6.00 9.49
CA LEU A 40 5.59 5.88 9.53
C LEU A 40 5.12 5.84 10.99
N ASN A 41 3.89 6.27 11.24
CA ASN A 41 3.29 6.35 12.58
C ASN A 41 1.83 5.86 12.58
N ALA A 42 1.55 4.78 11.84
CA ALA A 42 0.23 4.15 11.90
C ALA A 42 -0.03 3.56 13.29
N PRO A 43 -1.30 3.49 13.73
CA PRO A 43 -1.67 2.97 15.05
C PRO A 43 -1.36 1.47 15.23
N ARG A 44 -0.99 0.77 14.15
CA ARG A 44 -0.66 -0.65 14.18
C ARG A 44 0.65 -0.94 13.41
N PRO A 45 1.51 -1.86 13.88
CA PRO A 45 2.73 -2.22 13.18
C PRO A 45 2.52 -2.85 11.80
N ASP A 46 1.49 -3.69 11.63
CA ASP A 46 1.14 -4.29 10.33
C ASP A 46 0.71 -3.22 9.31
N PHE A 47 0.10 -2.13 9.77
CA PHE A 47 -0.23 -0.98 8.93
C PHE A 47 1.02 -0.22 8.50
N ASN A 48 2.01 -0.01 9.39
CA ASN A 48 3.30 0.55 8.98
C ASN A 48 3.97 -0.34 7.91
N GLY A 49 3.95 -1.66 8.11
CA GLY A 49 4.48 -2.62 7.13
C GLY A 49 3.74 -2.60 5.78
N ALA A 50 2.43 -2.35 5.79
CA ALA A 50 1.63 -2.19 4.58
C ALA A 50 1.91 -0.86 3.86
N LEU A 51 1.98 0.25 4.61
CA LEU A 51 2.22 1.59 4.06
C LEU A 51 3.60 1.72 3.43
N ILE A 52 4.65 1.13 4.01
CA ILE A 52 5.98 1.16 3.38
C ILE A 52 5.99 0.39 2.06
N GLN A 53 5.32 -0.77 2.01
CA GLN A 53 5.17 -1.53 0.75
C GLN A 53 4.36 -0.76 -0.29
N PHE A 54 3.32 -0.04 0.13
CA PHE A 54 2.55 0.86 -0.75
C PHE A 54 3.43 1.95 -1.35
N LEU A 55 4.22 2.65 -0.52
CA LEU A 55 5.10 3.74 -0.97
C LEU A 55 6.20 3.25 -1.90
N ILE A 56 6.85 2.14 -1.57
CA ILE A 56 7.85 1.49 -2.44
C ILE A 56 7.21 1.10 -3.77
N GLY A 57 6.05 0.46 -3.75
CA GLY A 57 5.32 0.05 -4.96
C GLY A 57 4.97 1.24 -5.85
N LEU A 58 4.46 2.33 -5.26
CA LEU A 58 4.13 3.56 -5.99
C LEU A 58 5.38 4.17 -6.63
N VAL A 59 6.45 4.37 -5.87
CA VAL A 59 7.71 4.93 -6.40
C VAL A 59 8.30 4.02 -7.48
N GLN A 60 8.35 2.70 -7.25
CA GLN A 60 8.84 1.73 -8.23
C GLN A 60 8.05 1.78 -9.55
N THR A 61 6.74 2.04 -9.48
CA THR A 61 5.86 2.01 -10.66
C THR A 61 6.04 3.24 -11.56
N VAL A 62 6.21 4.43 -10.98
CA VAL A 62 6.16 5.69 -11.76
C VAL A 62 7.34 6.64 -11.56
N ALA A 63 8.20 6.38 -10.59
CA ALA A 63 9.33 7.24 -10.24
C ALA A 63 10.66 6.47 -10.05
N ALA A 64 10.74 5.24 -10.59
CA ALA A 64 11.94 4.41 -10.54
C ALA A 64 13.10 5.09 -11.30
N PRO A 65 14.35 4.93 -10.82
CA PRO A 65 15.51 5.50 -11.50
C PRO A 65 15.78 4.79 -12.82
N GLN A 66 16.21 5.54 -13.82
CA GLN A 66 16.55 5.01 -15.14
C GLN A 66 17.90 4.27 -15.14
N ASN A 67 18.81 4.66 -14.24
CA ASN A 67 20.14 4.08 -14.13
C ASN A 67 20.74 4.29 -12.73
N ALA A 68 21.86 3.62 -12.46
CA ALA A 68 22.59 3.69 -11.20
C ALA A 68 23.02 5.11 -10.79
N SER A 69 23.38 5.97 -11.75
CA SER A 69 23.78 7.36 -11.47
C SER A 69 22.60 8.17 -10.92
N GLU A 70 21.42 8.03 -11.52
CA GLU A 70 20.20 8.65 -11.01
C GLU A 70 19.83 8.09 -9.63
N TRP A 71 19.95 6.77 -9.44
CA TRP A 71 19.71 6.13 -8.15
C TRP A 71 20.60 6.73 -7.06
N GLN A 72 21.91 6.85 -7.29
CA GLN A 72 22.85 7.42 -6.32
C GLN A 72 22.57 8.90 -6.03
N ARG A 73 22.22 9.68 -7.05
CA ARG A 73 21.89 11.10 -6.90
C ARG A 73 20.65 11.27 -6.04
N LYS A 74 19.54 10.58 -6.36
CA LYS A 74 18.26 10.69 -5.65
C LYS A 74 18.29 10.10 -4.23
N LEU A 75 19.25 9.22 -3.93
CA LEU A 75 19.51 8.79 -2.55
C LEU A 75 19.97 9.97 -1.68
N LYS A 76 20.84 10.85 -2.20
CA LYS A 76 21.41 11.99 -1.46
C LYS A 76 20.57 13.27 -1.58
N GLN A 77 19.96 13.46 -2.75
CA GLN A 77 19.16 14.64 -3.12
C GLN A 77 17.80 14.15 -3.62
N PRO A 78 16.86 13.92 -2.71
CA PRO A 78 15.53 13.43 -3.06
C PRO A 78 14.82 14.39 -4.03
N PRO A 79 13.88 13.88 -4.84
CA PRO A 79 13.01 14.74 -5.63
C PRO A 79 12.17 15.66 -4.74
N THR A 80 11.78 16.81 -5.26
CA THR A 80 10.84 17.69 -4.56
C THR A 80 9.44 17.04 -4.48
N PRO A 81 8.58 17.46 -3.55
CA PRO A 81 7.20 16.99 -3.51
C PRO A 81 6.44 17.20 -4.82
N ASP A 82 6.71 18.29 -5.53
CA ASP A 82 6.07 18.59 -6.83
C ASP A 82 6.55 17.64 -7.94
N GLU A 83 7.84 17.29 -7.96
CA GLU A 83 8.39 16.30 -8.90
C GLU A 83 7.77 14.92 -8.66
N LEU A 84 7.59 14.51 -7.39
CA LEU A 84 6.92 13.27 -7.04
C LEU A 84 5.43 13.32 -7.41
N LEU A 85 4.75 14.43 -7.12
CA LEU A 85 3.34 14.60 -7.47
C LEU A 85 3.14 14.47 -8.98
N ALA A 86 3.95 15.17 -9.78
CA ALA A 86 3.89 15.10 -11.23
C ALA A 86 4.03 13.66 -11.75
N ALA A 87 4.97 12.87 -11.19
CA ALA A 87 5.11 11.45 -11.52
C ALA A 87 3.88 10.63 -11.11
N PHE A 88 3.36 10.85 -9.90
CA PHE A 88 2.24 10.08 -9.33
C PHE A 88 0.90 10.38 -10.03
N MET A 89 0.74 11.58 -10.59
CA MET A 89 -0.47 11.95 -11.32
C MET A 89 -0.74 11.05 -12.54
N SER A 90 0.30 10.43 -13.13
CA SER A 90 0.15 9.46 -14.22
C SER A 90 -0.73 8.26 -13.85
N VAL A 91 -0.79 7.89 -12.56
CA VAL A 91 -1.57 6.76 -12.06
C VAL A 91 -2.73 7.17 -11.15
N ARG A 92 -2.94 8.48 -10.92
CA ARG A 92 -4.01 9.03 -10.04
C ARG A 92 -5.38 8.38 -10.26
N HIS A 93 -5.74 8.12 -11.51
CA HIS A 93 -7.00 7.49 -11.90
C HIS A 93 -7.22 6.09 -11.29
N ALA A 94 -6.17 5.40 -10.84
CA ALA A 94 -6.24 4.08 -10.23
C ALA A 94 -6.32 4.10 -8.70
N PHE A 95 -6.13 5.25 -8.05
CA PHE A 95 -6.01 5.35 -6.59
C PHE A 95 -7.24 5.99 -5.94
N GLU A 96 -8.41 5.88 -6.57
CA GLU A 96 -9.69 6.33 -6.02
C GLU A 96 -10.23 5.34 -5.00
N LEU A 97 -10.21 5.66 -3.70
CA LEU A 97 -10.75 4.76 -2.68
C LEU A 97 -12.29 4.78 -2.68
N VAL A 98 -12.87 5.98 -2.76
CA VAL A 98 -14.32 6.21 -2.73
C VAL A 98 -14.69 7.02 -3.97
N CYS A 99 -15.36 6.37 -4.92
CA CYS A 99 -15.93 6.99 -6.12
C CYS A 99 -17.08 6.13 -6.66
N SER A 100 -17.85 6.67 -7.61
CA SER A 100 -18.95 5.93 -8.29
C SER A 100 -18.48 4.92 -9.33
N LYS A 101 -17.16 4.81 -9.55
CA LYS A 101 -16.55 3.99 -10.61
C LYS A 101 -15.63 2.92 -10.02
N LYS A 102 -14.56 2.58 -10.74
CA LYS A 102 -13.53 1.62 -10.35
C LYS A 102 -12.72 2.16 -9.16
N ARG A 103 -12.81 1.46 -8.03
CA ARG A 103 -12.21 1.85 -6.75
C ARG A 103 -10.93 1.07 -6.45
N PHE A 104 -10.02 1.67 -5.69
CA PHE A 104 -8.76 1.10 -5.26
C PHE A 104 -8.99 -0.21 -4.51
N LEU A 105 -8.38 -1.30 -5.02
CA LEU A 105 -8.44 -2.66 -4.46
C LEU A 105 -9.85 -3.21 -4.17
N GLN A 106 -10.86 -2.73 -4.88
CA GLN A 106 -12.25 -3.15 -4.68
C GLN A 106 -12.85 -3.60 -6.02
N SER A 107 -13.74 -4.60 -5.96
CA SER A 107 -14.56 -4.94 -7.12
C SER A 107 -15.54 -3.80 -7.44
N PHE A 108 -15.81 -3.62 -8.72
CA PHE A 108 -16.91 -2.78 -9.21
C PHE A 108 -18.08 -3.61 -9.76
N GLU A 109 -18.02 -4.94 -9.61
CA GLU A 109 -19.15 -5.82 -9.85
C GLU A 109 -20.19 -5.68 -8.73
N GLU A 110 -21.45 -5.92 -9.09
CA GLU A 110 -22.54 -5.96 -8.13
C GLU A 110 -22.41 -7.20 -7.25
N LEU A 111 -22.36 -7.00 -5.93
CA LEU A 111 -22.23 -8.08 -4.96
C LEU A 111 -23.62 -8.63 -4.62
N THR A 112 -24.26 -9.29 -5.59
CA THR A 112 -25.59 -9.91 -5.40
C THR A 112 -25.48 -11.13 -4.48
N GLY A 113 -26.29 -11.14 -3.42
CA GLY A 113 -26.34 -12.27 -2.46
C GLY A 113 -25.13 -12.40 -1.54
N ALA A 114 -24.26 -11.39 -1.45
CA ALA A 114 -23.14 -11.39 -0.52
C ALA A 114 -23.56 -10.95 0.88
N ASP A 115 -23.12 -11.67 1.91
CA ASP A 115 -23.33 -11.27 3.30
C ASP A 115 -22.54 -10.00 3.63
N LEU A 116 -23.19 -9.07 4.34
CA LEU A 116 -22.51 -7.91 4.90
C LEU A 116 -21.67 -8.34 6.10
N LEU A 117 -20.35 -8.22 5.96
CA LEU A 117 -19.41 -8.52 7.03
C LEU A 117 -19.09 -7.26 7.85
N PRO A 118 -18.87 -7.39 9.17
CA PRO A 118 -18.39 -6.30 10.01
C PRO A 118 -17.06 -5.72 9.50
N ILE A 119 -16.87 -4.40 9.61
CA ILE A 119 -15.66 -3.72 9.11
C ILE A 119 -14.36 -4.24 9.76
N GLU A 120 -14.42 -4.74 10.99
CA GLU A 120 -13.28 -5.35 11.67
C GLU A 120 -12.73 -6.57 10.93
N ARG A 121 -13.54 -7.29 10.13
CA ARG A 121 -13.08 -8.42 9.29
C ARG A 121 -12.06 -8.02 8.23
N LEU A 122 -11.87 -6.73 7.99
CA LEU A 122 -10.81 -6.21 7.13
C LEU A 122 -9.42 -6.28 7.79
N LEU A 123 -9.36 -6.40 9.12
CA LEU A 123 -8.12 -6.51 9.87
C LEU A 123 -7.61 -7.94 9.83
N ILE A 124 -6.29 -8.10 9.66
CA ILE A 124 -5.64 -9.42 9.46
C ILE A 124 -5.81 -10.34 10.68
N ASP A 125 -5.89 -9.75 11.86
CA ASP A 125 -6.04 -10.42 13.16
C ASP A 125 -7.51 -10.67 13.56
N ALA A 126 -8.48 -10.19 12.78
CA ALA A 126 -9.87 -10.42 13.09
C ALA A 126 -10.24 -11.90 12.93
N PRO A 127 -11.05 -12.45 13.86
CA PRO A 127 -11.42 -13.85 13.81
C PRO A 127 -12.29 -14.12 12.58
N LYS A 128 -11.91 -15.15 11.82
CA LYS A 128 -12.69 -15.67 10.69
C LYS A 128 -13.80 -16.60 11.20
N GLN A 129 -14.71 -16.98 10.31
CA GLN A 129 -15.89 -17.79 10.66
C GLN A 129 -15.56 -19.04 11.47
N ASN A 130 -14.60 -19.86 11.00
CA ASN A 130 -14.19 -21.06 11.75
C ASN A 130 -13.63 -20.76 13.15
N ALA A 131 -12.94 -19.64 13.35
CA ALA A 131 -12.43 -19.27 14.66
C ALA A 131 -13.57 -18.87 15.61
N LEU A 132 -14.61 -18.21 15.08
CA LEU A 132 -15.81 -17.86 15.84
C LEU A 132 -16.63 -19.11 16.18
N ASP A 133 -16.91 -19.96 15.20
CA ASP A 133 -17.75 -21.16 15.36
C ASP A 133 -17.13 -22.15 16.36
N LEU A 134 -15.80 -22.27 16.32
CA LEU A 134 -15.03 -23.15 17.22
C LEU A 134 -14.57 -22.44 18.51
N ASN A 135 -14.95 -21.17 18.72
CA ASN A 135 -14.51 -20.32 19.83
C ASN A 135 -12.98 -20.31 20.04
N LYS A 136 -12.19 -20.33 18.96
CA LYS A 136 -10.71 -20.35 18.98
C LYS A 136 -10.07 -18.96 19.06
N ASP A 137 -10.88 -17.92 19.20
CA ASP A 137 -10.48 -16.52 19.21
C ASP A 137 -10.41 -15.93 20.64
N HIS A 138 -10.10 -16.76 21.64
CA HIS A 138 -10.13 -16.42 23.07
C HIS A 138 -9.43 -15.10 23.45
N PHE A 139 -8.36 -14.72 22.75
CA PHE A 139 -7.58 -13.52 23.03
C PHE A 139 -7.96 -12.31 22.19
N VAL A 140 -8.88 -12.46 21.23
CA VAL A 140 -9.32 -11.38 20.35
C VAL A 140 -10.64 -10.82 20.87
N LYS A 141 -10.64 -9.54 21.23
CA LYS A 141 -11.85 -8.85 21.67
C LYS A 141 -12.73 -8.54 20.45
N ARG A 142 -13.89 -9.21 20.37
CA ARG A 142 -14.87 -9.04 19.29
C ARG A 142 -15.58 -7.68 19.37
N GLY A 143 -15.96 -7.11 18.23
CA GLY A 143 -16.81 -5.91 18.16
C GLY A 143 -16.16 -4.62 18.66
N VAL A 144 -14.82 -4.58 18.76
CA VAL A 144 -14.06 -3.39 19.18
C VAL A 144 -13.99 -2.37 18.05
N VAL A 145 -13.84 -2.82 16.80
CA VAL A 145 -13.73 -1.93 15.65
C VAL A 145 -15.06 -1.90 14.90
N LYS A 146 -15.92 -0.96 15.30
CA LYS A 146 -17.26 -0.77 14.72
C LYS A 146 -17.27 0.18 13.52
N SER A 147 -16.24 1.01 13.38
CA SER A 147 -16.09 1.97 12.30
C SER A 147 -14.61 2.19 11.99
N MET A 148 -14.33 2.61 10.76
CA MET A 148 -12.98 2.95 10.31
C MET A 148 -13.04 4.22 9.47
N CYS A 149 -12.03 5.07 9.65
CA CYS A 149 -11.82 6.24 8.81
C CYS A 149 -11.41 5.82 7.38
N PRO A 150 -11.59 6.65 6.33
CA PRO A 150 -11.18 6.30 4.97
C PRO A 150 -9.69 5.93 4.84
N SER A 151 -8.79 6.65 5.50
CA SER A 151 -7.36 6.30 5.52
C SER A 151 -7.11 4.94 6.18
N CYS A 152 -7.79 4.68 7.30
CA CYS A 152 -7.77 3.40 8.01
C CYS A 152 -8.22 2.25 7.08
N CYS A 153 -9.33 2.44 6.34
CA CYS A 153 -9.84 1.47 5.38
C CYS A 153 -8.87 1.23 4.22
N ALA A 154 -8.25 2.28 3.68
CA ALA A 154 -7.26 2.16 2.61
C ALA A 154 -6.06 1.32 3.06
N THR A 155 -5.51 1.60 4.25
CA THR A 155 -4.40 0.84 4.81
C THR A 155 -4.80 -0.60 5.09
N ALA A 156 -5.97 -0.82 5.70
CA ALA A 156 -6.46 -2.16 6.02
C ALA A 156 -6.72 -3.00 4.76
N LEU A 157 -7.32 -2.41 3.71
CA LEU A 157 -7.49 -3.05 2.40
C LEU A 157 -6.13 -3.46 1.80
N PHE A 158 -5.16 -2.54 1.77
CA PHE A 158 -3.84 -2.84 1.22
C PHE A 158 -3.13 -3.92 2.04
N ALA A 159 -3.12 -3.78 3.37
CA ALA A 159 -2.54 -4.77 4.28
C ALA A 159 -3.18 -6.15 4.08
N ALA A 160 -4.51 -6.20 3.96
CA ALA A 160 -5.22 -7.46 3.80
C ALA A 160 -4.87 -8.15 2.48
N GLN A 161 -4.75 -7.41 1.38
CA GLN A 161 -4.40 -7.96 0.06
C GLN A 161 -2.92 -8.39 -0.03
N THR A 162 -2.05 -7.72 0.71
CA THR A 162 -0.61 -7.87 0.57
C THR A 162 0.01 -8.81 1.60
N ASN A 163 -0.55 -8.88 2.83
CA ASN A 163 0.07 -9.55 3.97
C ASN A 163 -0.85 -10.58 4.67
N SER A 164 -2.13 -10.69 4.33
CA SER A 164 -3.03 -11.63 5.04
C SER A 164 -2.62 -13.10 4.88
N PRO A 165 -2.92 -13.94 5.90
CA PRO A 165 -2.89 -15.39 5.74
C PRO A 165 -3.97 -15.84 4.75
N ALA A 166 -3.89 -17.10 4.31
CA ALA A 166 -4.85 -17.70 3.40
C ALA A 166 -6.30 -17.50 3.89
N GLY A 167 -7.16 -17.10 2.96
CA GLY A 167 -8.56 -16.72 3.22
C GLY A 167 -9.47 -17.87 3.66
N GLY A 168 -9.10 -19.11 3.35
CA GLY A 168 -9.99 -20.27 3.38
C GLY A 168 -10.68 -20.49 2.03
N PRO A 169 -11.60 -21.46 1.93
CA PRO A 169 -12.34 -21.74 0.69
C PRO A 169 -13.05 -20.49 0.15
N GLY A 170 -13.01 -20.30 -1.17
CA GLY A 170 -13.65 -19.15 -1.85
C GLY A 170 -12.81 -17.88 -1.91
N PHE A 171 -11.71 -17.77 -1.16
CA PHE A 171 -10.82 -16.62 -1.19
C PHE A 171 -9.48 -16.95 -1.85
N ARG A 172 -9.09 -16.16 -2.85
CA ARG A 172 -7.76 -16.28 -3.45
C ARG A 172 -6.70 -15.71 -2.51
N THR A 173 -5.55 -16.36 -2.50
CA THR A 173 -4.37 -15.92 -1.72
C THR A 173 -3.54 -14.94 -2.56
N SER A 174 -2.77 -14.08 -1.90
CA SER A 174 -1.89 -13.11 -2.59
C SER A 174 -0.89 -13.81 -3.53
N LEU A 175 -0.32 -13.05 -4.47
CA LEU A 175 0.72 -13.54 -5.39
C LEU A 175 1.97 -14.08 -4.68
N ARG A 176 2.21 -13.70 -3.42
CA ARG A 176 3.35 -14.15 -2.60
C ARG A 176 2.97 -15.27 -1.63
N GLY A 177 1.77 -15.84 -1.75
CA GLY A 177 1.23 -16.80 -0.79
C GLY A 177 0.52 -16.13 0.40
N GLY A 178 0.18 -16.95 1.40
CA GLY A 178 -0.58 -16.52 2.57
C GLY A 178 0.36 -16.17 3.70
N GLY A 179 0.29 -14.93 4.20
CA GLY A 179 1.18 -14.43 5.25
C GLY A 179 2.64 -14.31 4.80
N PRO A 180 2.95 -13.63 3.68
CA PRO A 180 4.32 -13.53 3.21
C PRO A 180 5.20 -12.72 4.18
N LEU A 181 6.47 -13.12 4.30
CA LEU A 181 7.50 -12.34 4.98
C LEU A 181 8.05 -11.28 4.01
N THR A 182 8.06 -10.02 4.44
CA THR A 182 8.68 -8.92 3.70
C THR A 182 9.95 -8.48 4.41
N THR A 183 11.06 -8.46 3.67
CA THR A 183 12.36 -7.93 4.11
C THR A 183 12.65 -6.64 3.36
N LEU A 184 13.11 -5.62 4.09
CA LEU A 184 13.47 -4.32 3.54
C LEU A 184 14.92 -3.99 3.90
N VAL A 185 15.62 -3.33 2.98
CA VAL A 185 16.92 -2.72 3.24
C VAL A 185 16.70 -1.40 3.97
N ALA A 186 17.19 -1.31 5.20
CA ALA A 186 17.20 -0.07 5.97
C ALA A 186 18.52 0.67 5.75
N GLY A 187 18.47 1.99 5.68
CA GLY A 187 19.68 2.82 5.65
C GLY A 187 20.25 3.05 7.05
N ASP A 188 21.52 3.45 7.09
CA ASP A 188 22.27 3.73 8.31
C ASP A 188 22.90 5.14 8.26
N GLY A 189 23.48 5.58 9.38
CA GLY A 189 24.17 6.86 9.49
C GLY A 189 23.30 8.06 9.05
N ILE A 190 23.65 8.64 7.91
CA ILE A 190 22.93 9.81 7.34
C ILE A 190 21.70 9.41 6.50
N PHE A 191 21.52 8.12 6.19
CA PHE A 191 20.45 7.61 5.32
C PHE A 191 19.26 7.04 6.13
N THR A 192 18.77 7.79 7.12
CA THR A 192 17.82 7.32 8.15
C THR A 192 16.40 7.87 8.03
N THR A 193 16.03 8.40 6.85
CA THR A 193 14.69 8.99 6.62
C THR A 193 13.76 7.97 5.97
N LEU A 194 12.46 8.24 5.97
CA LEU A 194 11.48 7.41 5.28
C LEU A 194 11.75 7.34 3.77
N TRP A 195 12.21 8.42 3.14
CA TRP A 195 12.63 8.41 1.75
C TRP A 195 13.79 7.42 1.51
N HIS A 196 14.79 7.39 2.39
CA HIS A 196 15.90 6.44 2.25
C HIS A 196 15.41 4.99 2.34
N LEU A 197 14.50 4.68 3.28
CA LEU A 197 13.89 3.35 3.37
C LEU A 197 13.12 2.99 2.09
N ILE A 198 12.41 3.94 1.48
CA ILE A 198 11.73 3.71 0.21
C ILE A 198 12.74 3.47 -0.91
N TRP A 199 13.67 4.40 -1.10
CA TRP A 199 14.56 4.45 -2.25
C TRP A 199 15.58 3.30 -2.29
N LEU A 200 16.05 2.86 -1.13
CA LEU A 200 16.92 1.68 -1.00
C LEU A 200 16.23 0.38 -1.45
N ASN A 201 14.89 0.36 -1.49
CA ASN A 201 14.08 -0.78 -1.91
C ASN A 201 13.43 -0.56 -3.29
N VAL A 202 13.89 0.42 -4.06
CA VAL A 202 13.48 0.65 -5.45
C VAL A 202 14.61 0.22 -6.39
N LEU A 203 14.24 -0.60 -7.38
CA LEU A 203 15.12 -1.08 -8.43
C LEU A 203 15.14 -0.11 -9.62
N GLU A 204 16.30 -0.05 -10.28
CA GLU A 204 16.42 0.61 -11.59
C GLU A 204 15.38 0.03 -12.57
N ASN A 205 14.74 0.91 -13.34
CA ASN A 205 13.59 0.55 -14.18
C ASN A 205 13.89 -0.61 -15.14
N ASN A 206 15.04 -0.58 -15.82
CA ASN A 206 15.45 -1.66 -16.73
C ASN A 206 15.71 -2.98 -15.99
N LYS A 207 16.29 -2.93 -14.78
CA LYS A 207 16.51 -4.13 -13.96
C LYS A 207 15.17 -4.74 -13.52
N PHE A 208 14.25 -3.91 -13.07
CA PHE A 208 12.90 -4.36 -12.70
C PHE A 208 12.16 -4.98 -13.89
N LEU A 209 12.15 -4.33 -15.05
CA LEU A 209 11.46 -4.82 -16.24
C LEU A 209 12.05 -6.11 -16.80
N ASN A 210 13.33 -6.40 -16.52
CA ASN A 210 13.97 -7.68 -16.89
C ASN A 210 13.56 -8.84 -15.98
N LEU A 211 13.03 -8.56 -14.78
CA LEU A 211 12.50 -9.57 -13.86
C LEU A 211 11.01 -9.87 -14.11
N CYS A 212 10.35 -9.06 -14.94
CA CYS A 212 8.90 -9.10 -15.14
C CYS A 212 8.54 -9.27 -16.62
N ASN A 213 7.27 -9.58 -16.90
CA ASN A 213 6.77 -9.55 -18.27
C ASN A 213 6.49 -8.11 -18.72
N SER A 214 7.52 -7.44 -19.24
CA SER A 214 7.49 -6.04 -19.69
C SER A 214 6.55 -5.74 -20.87
N ARG A 215 5.93 -6.78 -21.47
CA ARG A 215 4.90 -6.66 -22.51
C ARG A 215 3.52 -6.33 -21.92
N LEU A 216 3.31 -6.58 -20.63
CA LEU A 216 2.03 -6.34 -19.95
C LEU A 216 1.91 -4.85 -19.55
N ARG A 217 1.35 -4.02 -20.44
CA ARG A 217 1.27 -2.56 -20.27
C ARG A 217 -0.14 -2.01 -20.14
N ARG A 218 -1.16 -2.85 -20.22
CA ARG A 218 -2.56 -2.36 -20.11
C ARG A 218 -2.83 -1.93 -18.66
N PRO A 219 -3.64 -0.87 -18.42
CA PRO A 219 -3.96 -0.45 -17.06
C PRO A 219 -4.53 -1.57 -16.17
N SER A 220 -5.27 -2.51 -16.77
CA SER A 220 -5.81 -3.69 -16.08
C SER A 220 -4.77 -4.74 -15.68
N GLN A 221 -3.59 -4.73 -16.32
CA GLN A 221 -2.47 -5.62 -16.02
C GLN A 221 -1.56 -5.00 -14.96
N GLN A 222 -1.51 -3.67 -14.89
CA GLN A 222 -0.77 -2.93 -13.87
C GLN A 222 -1.57 -2.80 -12.56
N PHE A 223 -2.89 -2.57 -12.68
CA PHE A 223 -3.80 -2.36 -11.57
C PHE A 223 -5.02 -3.27 -11.72
N PRO A 224 -5.05 -4.46 -11.08
CA PRO A 224 -6.11 -5.45 -11.28
C PRO A 224 -7.53 -4.94 -11.02
N TRP A 225 -7.70 -4.04 -10.05
CA TRP A 225 -8.99 -3.40 -9.73
C TRP A 225 -9.47 -2.40 -10.81
N ARG A 226 -8.72 -2.23 -11.90
CA ARG A 226 -9.10 -1.43 -13.07
C ARG A 226 -9.79 -2.24 -14.16
N ALA A 227 -9.95 -3.55 -13.99
CA ALA A 227 -10.75 -4.39 -14.87
C ALA A 227 -11.55 -5.42 -14.08
N VAL A 228 -12.51 -6.02 -14.77
CA VAL A 228 -13.22 -7.19 -14.27
C VAL A 228 -12.19 -8.30 -14.09
N LEU A 229 -12.14 -8.89 -12.90
CA LEU A 229 -11.35 -10.08 -12.65
C LEU A 229 -12.04 -11.25 -13.34
N LYS A 230 -11.34 -11.94 -14.25
CA LYS A 230 -11.88 -13.15 -14.87
C LYS A 230 -12.05 -14.22 -13.79
N SER A 231 -13.27 -14.75 -13.67
CA SER A 231 -13.65 -15.75 -12.66
C SER A 231 -13.09 -17.15 -12.93
N SER A 232 -12.57 -17.43 -14.13
CA SER A 232 -11.98 -18.72 -14.50
C SER A 232 -10.56 -18.59 -15.04
N VAL A 233 -9.66 -19.42 -14.52
CA VAL A 233 -8.56 -19.97 -15.31
C VAL A 233 -9.14 -21.27 -15.84
N SER A 234 -9.53 -21.31 -17.12
CA SER A 234 -9.62 -22.59 -17.82
C SER A 234 -8.20 -23.13 -17.88
N GLU A 235 -7.95 -24.23 -17.18
CA GLU A 235 -6.76 -25.07 -17.37
C GLU A 235 -6.61 -25.49 -18.83
#